data_AF-A0A1J8PTQ0-F1
#
_entry.id   AF-A0A1J8PTQ0-F1
#
_cell.length_a   1.000
_cell.length_b   1.000
_cell.length_c   1.000
_cell.angle_alpha   90.00
_cell.angle_beta   90.00
_cell.angle_gamma   90.00
#
_symmetry.space_group_name_H-M   'P 1'
#
loop_
_entity.id
_entity.type
_entity.pdbx_description
1 polymer ?
#
loop_
_entity_poly.entity_id
_entity_poly.type
_entity_poly.pdbx_seq_one_letter_code
_entity_poly.pdbx_strand_id
1 'polypeptide(L)'
;MADEFDLEALVHLEQTFYDAGYTDGFAHGRIHGLIEGRALGREKGFEIWEEIGFYEGFAITWQAIYAKHGHNDQRAVHHIKHLLDLISQFPRINPSAAAVSSGTTEEIDISKLQRQIRSRYKALCASLGVKPTLRATEAGTTEEGGVSGTDQQKQVWKLEEDARRPTMQGLSF
;
A
#
# COMPACT_ATOMS: atom_id res chain seq x y z
N MET A 1 -41.56 -53.76 1.54
CA MET A 1 -41.93 -52.69 2.49
C MET A 1 -41.62 -51.42 1.75
N ALA A 2 -42.66 -50.69 1.34
CA ALA A 2 -42.49 -49.42 0.67
C ALA A 2 -41.87 -48.46 1.69
N ASP A 3 -40.75 -47.85 1.31
CA ASP A 3 -40.17 -46.71 2.03
C ASP A 3 -41.28 -45.66 2.13
N GLU A 4 -41.74 -45.36 3.34
CA GLU A 4 -42.81 -44.41 3.58
C GLU A 4 -42.28 -43.03 3.20
N PHE A 5 -42.67 -42.56 2.01
CA PHE A 5 -42.22 -41.28 1.46
C PHE A 5 -42.77 -40.13 2.32
N ASP A 6 -41.89 -39.53 3.12
CA ASP A 6 -42.22 -38.42 3.99
C ASP A 6 -42.45 -37.14 3.17
N LEU A 7 -43.72 -36.81 2.96
CA LEU A 7 -44.16 -35.60 2.26
C LEU A 7 -43.84 -34.31 3.03
N GLU A 8 -43.61 -34.39 4.34
CA GLU A 8 -43.24 -33.21 5.16
C GLU A 8 -41.81 -32.74 4.86
N ALA A 9 -40.90 -33.66 4.54
CA ALA A 9 -39.56 -33.34 4.10
C ALA A 9 -39.54 -32.54 2.78
N LEU A 10 -40.54 -32.72 1.91
CA LEU A 10 -40.67 -31.99 0.65
C LEU A 10 -41.06 -30.51 0.87
N VAL A 11 -41.82 -30.23 1.93
CA VAL A 11 -42.24 -28.86 2.28
C VAL A 11 -41.05 -28.01 2.73
N HIS A 12 -40.07 -28.61 3.41
CA HIS A 12 -38.86 -27.94 3.89
C HIS A 12 -37.65 -28.09 2.97
N LEU A 13 -37.82 -28.67 1.79
CA LEU A 13 -36.73 -28.99 0.88
C LEU A 13 -35.99 -27.74 0.41
N GLU A 14 -36.72 -26.67 0.04
CA GLU A 14 -36.12 -25.39 -0.35
C GLU A 14 -35.28 -24.77 0.77
N GLN A 15 -35.84 -24.70 1.98
CA GLN A 15 -35.15 -24.13 3.14
C GLN A 15 -33.89 -24.94 3.48
N THR A 16 -33.96 -26.27 3.38
CA THR A 16 -32.82 -27.15 3.65
C THR A 16 -31.68 -26.93 2.65
N PHE A 17 -32.00 -26.79 1.36
CA PHE A 17 -30.99 -26.48 0.34
C PHE A 17 -30.45 -25.06 0.47
N TYR A 18 -31.28 -24.09 0.86
CA TYR A 18 -30.85 -22.74 1.16
C TYR A 18 -29.86 -22.71 2.33
N ASP A 19 -30.21 -23.34 3.46
CA ASP A 19 -29.37 -23.36 4.65
C ASP A 19 -28.07 -24.13 4.40
N ALA A 20 -28.12 -25.23 3.64
CA ALA A 20 -26.94 -25.96 3.21
C ALA A 20 -26.02 -25.10 2.32
N GLY A 21 -26.57 -24.43 1.32
CA GLY A 21 -25.80 -23.55 0.44
C GLY A 21 -25.24 -22.32 1.17
N TYR A 22 -26.01 -21.74 2.10
CA TYR A 22 -25.58 -20.61 2.91
C TYR A 22 -24.44 -21.00 3.85
N THR A 23 -24.57 -22.12 4.57
CA THR A 23 -23.53 -22.57 5.52
C THR A 23 -22.23 -22.91 4.81
N ASP A 24 -22.30 -23.58 3.66
CA ASP A 24 -21.12 -23.89 2.83
C ASP A 24 -20.51 -22.62 2.24
N GLY A 25 -21.32 -21.77 1.61
CA GLY A 25 -20.89 -20.50 1.02
C GLY A 25 -20.28 -19.55 2.06
N PHE A 26 -20.85 -19.49 3.27
CA PHE A 26 -20.31 -18.70 4.37
C PHE A 26 -18.99 -19.28 4.90
N ALA A 27 -18.90 -20.59 5.07
CA ALA A 27 -17.66 -21.24 5.51
C ALA A 27 -16.53 -21.00 4.50
N HIS A 28 -16.82 -21.14 3.20
CA HIS A 28 -15.88 -20.88 2.12
C HIS A 28 -15.50 -19.40 2.03
N GLY A 29 -16.49 -18.51 2.05
CA GLY A 29 -16.30 -17.05 2.00
C GLY A 29 -15.48 -16.53 3.17
N ARG A 30 -15.64 -17.11 4.38
CA ARG A 30 -14.83 -16.77 5.55
C ARG A 30 -13.35 -17.12 5.35
N ILE A 31 -13.05 -18.28 4.76
CA ILE A 31 -11.66 -18.70 4.49
C ILE A 31 -11.05 -17.81 3.42
N HIS A 32 -11.76 -17.59 2.31
CA HIS A 32 -11.28 -16.75 1.21
C HIS A 32 -11.09 -15.30 1.64
N GLY A 33 -12.05 -14.72 2.37
CA GLY A 33 -11.94 -13.37 2.91
C GLY A 33 -10.76 -13.20 3.87
N LEU A 34 -10.43 -14.23 4.67
CA LEU A 34 -9.24 -14.20 5.53
C LEU A 34 -7.94 -14.20 4.72
N ILE A 35 -7.86 -15.02 3.66
CA ILE A 35 -6.67 -15.13 2.82
C ILE A 35 -6.47 -13.83 2.02
N GLU A 36 -7.53 -13.35 1.38
CA GLU A 36 -7.52 -12.11 0.59
C GLU A 36 -7.22 -10.91 1.47
N GLY A 37 -7.88 -10.76 2.62
CA GLY A 37 -7.63 -9.68 3.56
C GLY A 37 -6.18 -9.65 4.05
N ARG A 38 -5.56 -10.83 4.28
CA ARG A 38 -4.13 -10.92 4.63
C ARG A 38 -3.22 -10.55 3.46
N ALA A 39 -3.56 -10.95 2.24
CA ALA A 39 -2.79 -10.60 1.06
C ALA A 39 -2.82 -9.08 0.83
N LEU A 40 -4.02 -8.49 0.80
CA LEU A 40 -4.25 -7.06 0.62
C LEU A 40 -3.58 -6.23 1.73
N GLY A 41 -3.69 -6.67 3.00
CA GLY A 41 -3.04 -5.99 4.12
C GLY A 41 -1.51 -5.97 4.01
N ARG A 42 -0.89 -7.03 3.47
CA ARG A 42 0.56 -7.05 3.21
C ARG A 42 0.95 -6.10 2.08
N GLU A 43 0.21 -6.11 0.97
CA GLU A 43 0.45 -5.24 -0.17
C GLU A 43 0.34 -3.77 0.21
N LYS A 44 -0.78 -3.37 0.85
CA LYS A 44 -0.97 -2.00 1.32
C LYS A 44 -0.02 -1.61 2.43
N GLY A 45 0.30 -2.53 3.32
CA GLY A 45 1.35 -2.32 4.32
C GLY A 45 2.71 -2.02 3.69
N PHE A 46 3.07 -2.72 2.61
CA PHE A 46 4.31 -2.48 1.87
C PHE A 46 4.32 -1.11 1.19
N GLU A 47 3.26 -0.75 0.46
CA GLU A 47 3.13 0.58 -0.18
C GLU A 47 3.36 1.72 0.83
N ILE A 48 2.74 1.60 2.00
CA ILE A 48 2.86 2.60 3.07
C ILE A 48 4.30 2.65 3.62
N TRP A 49 4.91 1.50 3.89
CA TRP A 49 6.26 1.44 4.45
C TRP A 49 7.34 1.82 3.44
N GLU A 50 7.13 1.59 2.14
CA GLU A 50 8.01 2.08 1.09
C GLU A 50 8.11 3.61 1.12
N GLU A 51 6.96 4.28 1.23
CA GLU A 51 6.90 5.74 1.34
C GLU A 51 7.58 6.25 2.62
N ILE A 52 7.25 5.65 3.77
CA ILE A 52 7.80 6.05 5.06
C ILE A 52 9.32 5.78 5.11
N GLY A 53 9.77 4.63 4.62
CA GLY A 53 11.17 4.24 4.57
C GLY A 53 11.99 5.16 3.67
N PHE A 54 11.43 5.63 2.55
CA PHE A 54 12.06 6.65 1.73
C PHE A 54 12.26 7.96 2.51
N TYR A 55 11.25 8.42 3.25
CA TYR A 55 11.37 9.63 4.08
C TYR A 55 12.38 9.47 5.22
N GLU A 56 12.41 8.31 5.87
CA GLU A 56 13.37 7.99 6.92
C GLU A 56 14.80 8.03 6.37
N GLY A 57 15.07 7.34 5.27
CA GLY A 57 16.37 7.34 4.62
C GLY A 57 16.81 8.73 4.17
N PHE A 58 15.89 9.51 3.62
CA PHE A 58 16.15 10.91 3.26
C PHE A 58 16.55 11.75 4.47
N ALA A 59 15.78 11.67 5.56
CA ALA A 59 16.03 12.43 6.79
C ALA A 59 17.39 12.06 7.42
N ILE A 60 17.70 10.77 7.54
CA ILE A 60 18.96 10.27 8.09
C ILE A 60 20.15 10.73 7.23
N THR A 61 20.03 10.65 5.91
CA THR A 61 21.10 11.06 4.98
C THR A 61 21.42 12.54 5.16
N TRP A 62 20.40 13.40 5.17
CA TRP A 62 20.61 14.84 5.40
C TRP A 62 21.14 15.13 6.80
N GLN A 63 20.70 14.40 7.83
CA GLN A 63 21.25 14.51 9.17
C GLN A 63 22.76 14.25 9.20
N ALA A 64 23.22 13.20 8.51
CA ALA A 64 24.63 12.84 8.43
C ALA A 64 25.46 13.88 7.64
N ILE A 65 24.89 14.45 6.57
CA ILE A 65 25.53 15.52 5.79
C ILE A 65 25.74 16.76 6.67
N TYR A 66 24.70 17.21 7.38
CA TYR A 66 24.80 18.36 8.29
C TYR A 66 25.84 18.13 9.40
N ALA A 67 25.84 16.94 10.00
CA ALA A 67 26.83 16.57 11.02
C ALA A 67 28.28 16.67 10.51
N LYS A 68 28.53 16.38 9.23
CA LYS A 68 29.88 16.47 8.62
C LYS A 68 30.28 17.89 8.21
N HIS A 69 29.34 18.69 7.70
CA HIS A 69 29.65 20.01 7.14
C HIS A 69 29.74 21.13 8.19
N GLY A 70 29.32 20.91 9.44
CA GLY A 70 29.45 21.87 10.54
C GLY A 70 28.57 23.14 10.44
N HIS A 71 28.03 23.42 9.25
CA HIS A 71 27.04 24.47 8.99
C HIS A 71 25.63 23.90 9.17
N ASN A 72 25.18 23.82 10.42
CA ASN A 72 23.85 23.32 10.75
C ASN A 72 22.81 24.43 10.61
N ASP A 73 21.99 24.37 9.56
CA ASP A 73 20.72 25.10 9.58
C ASP A 73 19.84 24.50 10.69
N GLN A 74 19.70 25.23 11.81
CA GLN A 74 18.91 24.82 12.96
C GLN A 74 17.46 24.50 12.57
N ARG A 75 16.93 25.17 11.55
CA ARG A 75 15.59 24.90 11.03
C ARG A 75 15.52 23.53 10.35
N ALA A 76 16.42 23.25 9.42
CA ALA A 76 16.47 21.95 8.74
C ALA A 76 16.68 20.79 9.74
N VAL A 77 17.61 20.95 10.68
CA VAL A 77 17.89 19.93 11.72
C VAL A 77 16.67 19.69 12.62
N HIS A 78 15.91 20.73 12.97
CA HIS A 78 14.67 20.57 13.73
C HIS A 78 13.61 19.79 12.93
N HIS A 79 13.43 20.11 11.65
CA HIS A 79 12.52 19.39 10.77
C HIS A 79 12.89 17.91 10.59
N ILE A 80 14.19 17.61 10.46
CA ILE A 80 14.71 16.23 10.39
C ILE A 80 14.33 15.45 11.66
N LYS A 81 14.64 15.99 12.84
CA LYS A 81 14.36 15.32 14.12
C LYS A 81 12.86 15.06 14.29
N HIS A 82 12.02 16.05 13.96
CA HIS A 82 10.57 15.92 14.05
C HIS A 82 10.03 14.86 13.09
N LEU A 83 10.54 14.81 11.85
CA LEU A 83 10.15 13.80 10.88
C LEU A 83 10.50 12.38 11.38
N LEU A 84 11.70 12.19 11.92
CA LEU A 84 12.12 10.90 12.48
C LEU A 84 11.28 10.49 13.70
N ASP A 85 10.93 11.44 14.56
CA ASP A 85 10.06 11.19 15.71
C ASP A 85 8.66 10.69 15.28
N LEU A 86 8.04 11.34 14.29
CA LEU A 86 6.77 10.87 13.73
C LEU A 86 6.87 9.48 13.10
N ILE A 87 7.97 9.19 12.41
CA ILE A 87 8.21 7.88 11.79
C ILE A 87 8.37 6.80 12.87
N SER A 88 9.02 7.12 13.99
CA SER A 88 9.22 6.18 15.10
C SER A 88 7.92 5.75 15.79
N GLN A 89 6.88 6.59 15.72
CA GLN A 89 5.54 6.30 16.25
C GLN A 89 4.77 5.29 15.38
N PHE A 90 5.23 5.01 14.16
CA PHE A 90 4.52 4.11 13.26
C PHE A 90 4.63 2.65 13.73
N PRO A 91 3.50 1.92 13.88
CA PRO A 91 3.52 0.56 14.39
C PRO A 91 4.26 -0.39 13.45
N ARG A 92 5.26 -1.09 13.98
CA ARG A 92 6.06 -2.09 13.26
C ARG A 92 5.52 -3.51 13.41
N ILE A 93 4.63 -3.71 14.38
CA ILE A 93 4.02 -5.00 14.68
C ILE A 93 2.53 -4.83 14.49
N ASN A 94 1.92 -5.72 13.70
CA ASN A 94 0.47 -5.80 13.58
C ASN A 94 -0.08 -6.46 14.86
N PRO A 95 -0.75 -5.73 15.76
CA PRO A 95 -1.39 -6.36 16.91
C PRO A 95 -2.47 -7.30 16.38
N SER A 96 -2.26 -8.61 16.56
CA SER A 96 -3.24 -9.61 16.14
C SER A 96 -4.62 -9.32 16.76
N ALA A 97 -5.69 -9.82 16.14
CA ALA A 97 -7.07 -9.62 16.60
C ALA A 97 -7.30 -9.88 18.11
N ALA A 98 -6.48 -10.72 18.75
CA ALA A 98 -6.51 -10.99 20.19
C ALA A 98 -6.08 -9.80 21.08
N ALA A 99 -5.21 -8.92 20.57
CA ALA A 99 -4.79 -7.71 21.28
C ALA A 99 -5.82 -6.57 21.13
N VAL A 100 -6.55 -6.54 20.02
CA VAL A 100 -7.60 -5.55 19.75
C VAL A 100 -8.83 -5.78 20.64
N SER A 101 -9.18 -7.04 20.91
CA SER A 101 -10.29 -7.40 21.83
C SER A 101 -10.03 -7.05 23.29
N SER A 102 -8.78 -6.74 23.66
CA SER A 102 -8.39 -6.46 25.05
C SER A 102 -8.39 -4.97 25.40
N GLY A 103 -8.74 -4.06 24.46
CA GLY A 103 -8.91 -2.62 24.73
C GLY A 103 -7.63 -1.88 25.16
N THR A 104 -6.47 -2.52 25.08
CA THR A 104 -5.19 -2.00 25.59
C THR A 104 -4.41 -1.15 24.60
N THR A 105 -4.85 -1.05 23.34
CA THR A 105 -4.16 -0.29 22.31
C THR A 105 -4.99 0.96 21.98
N GLU A 106 -4.46 2.14 22.31
CA GLU A 106 -4.99 3.41 21.82
C GLU A 106 -5.12 3.31 20.29
N GLU A 107 -6.29 3.66 19.75
CA GLU A 107 -6.57 3.58 18.32
C GLU A 107 -5.67 4.59 17.58
N ILE A 108 -4.49 4.15 17.14
CA ILE A 108 -3.55 4.98 16.40
C ILE A 108 -4.17 5.26 15.03
N ASP A 109 -4.54 6.51 14.78
CA ASP A 109 -4.99 6.96 13.46
C ASP A 109 -3.81 7.02 12.48
N ILE A 110 -3.60 5.90 11.80
CA ILE A 110 -2.55 5.70 10.79
C ILE A 110 -2.65 6.76 9.68
N SER A 111 -3.86 7.11 9.24
CA SER A 111 -4.08 8.06 8.14
C SER A 111 -3.67 9.47 8.52
N LYS A 112 -3.98 9.89 9.76
CA LYS A 112 -3.53 11.18 10.30
C LYS A 112 -2.02 11.23 10.43
N LEU A 113 -1.39 10.16 10.93
CA LEU A 113 0.06 10.09 11.07
C LEU A 113 0.76 10.17 9.70
N GLN A 114 0.26 9.44 8.68
CA GLN A 114 0.77 9.53 7.30
C GLN A 114 0.70 10.96 6.73
N ARG A 115 -0.44 11.64 6.91
CA ARG A 115 -0.61 13.04 6.47
C ARG A 115 0.39 13.97 7.16
N GLN A 116 0.62 13.78 8.46
CA GLN A 116 1.60 14.54 9.22
C GLN A 116 3.02 14.30 8.70
N ILE A 117 3.41 13.04 8.49
CA ILE A 117 4.73 12.67 7.92
C ILE A 117 4.95 13.33 6.56
N ARG A 118 4.00 13.21 5.62
CA ARG A 118 4.07 13.84 4.29
C ARG A 118 4.24 15.36 4.38
N SER A 119 3.50 16.00 5.28
CA SER A 119 3.59 17.46 5.48
C SER A 119 4.95 17.89 6.01
N ARG A 120 5.52 17.13 6.96
CA ARG A 120 6.84 17.38 7.53
C ARG A 120 7.95 17.13 6.53
N TYR A 121 7.84 16.09 5.71
CA TYR A 121 8.76 15.85 4.60
C TYR A 121 8.78 17.01 3.61
N LYS A 122 7.61 17.54 3.22
CA LYS A 122 7.54 18.72 2.33
C LYS A 122 8.16 19.96 2.98
N ALA A 123 7.93 20.19 4.27
CA ALA A 123 8.56 21.27 5.02
C ALA A 123 10.09 21.13 5.07
N LEU A 124 10.59 19.90 5.28
CA LEU A 124 12.01 19.61 5.24
C LEU A 124 12.59 19.91 3.85
N CYS A 125 11.97 19.43 2.78
CA CYS A 125 12.40 19.72 1.41
C CYS A 125 12.46 21.23 1.12
N ALA A 126 11.48 22.01 1.60
CA ALA A 126 11.49 23.46 1.49
C ALA A 126 12.66 24.11 2.25
N SER A 127 13.00 23.62 3.45
CA SER A 127 14.18 24.11 4.19
C SER A 127 15.51 23.73 3.54
N LEU A 128 15.56 22.60 2.82
CA LEU A 128 16.74 22.13 2.11
C LEU A 128 16.88 22.75 0.70
N GLY A 129 15.84 23.42 0.19
CA GLY A 129 15.79 23.93 -1.18
C GLY A 129 15.69 22.82 -2.24
N VAL A 130 15.26 21.61 -1.86
CA VAL A 130 15.15 20.44 -2.75
C VAL A 130 13.69 20.25 -3.16
N LYS A 131 13.45 19.91 -4.43
CA LYS A 131 12.09 19.55 -4.89
C LYS A 131 11.66 18.22 -4.24
N PRO A 132 10.49 18.14 -3.57
CA PRO A 132 9.97 16.89 -3.04
C PRO A 132 9.82 15.86 -4.17
N THR A 133 10.38 14.67 -4.01
CA THR A 133 10.23 13.55 -4.94
C THR A 133 9.46 12.43 -4.24
N LEU A 134 8.23 12.20 -4.68
CA LEU A 134 7.39 11.10 -4.19
C LEU A 134 7.64 9.88 -5.07
N ARG A 135 8.81 9.25 -4.93
CA ARG A 135 9.12 8.04 -5.72
C ARG A 135 8.30 6.80 -5.32
N ALA A 136 7.61 6.84 -4.18
CA ALA A 136 6.93 5.69 -3.61
C ALA A 136 5.56 5.36 -4.21
N THR A 137 5.05 6.13 -5.19
CA THR A 137 3.68 5.92 -5.71
C THR A 137 3.51 5.99 -7.23
N GLU A 138 4.55 6.31 -8.01
CA GLU A 138 4.39 6.47 -9.48
C GLU A 138 4.41 5.13 -10.27
N ALA A 139 4.47 3.99 -9.60
CA ALA A 139 4.47 2.68 -10.27
C ALA A 139 3.07 2.11 -10.58
N GLY A 140 1.97 2.84 -10.32
CA GLY A 140 0.63 2.21 -10.35
C GLY A 140 -0.61 3.06 -10.66
N THR A 141 -0.52 4.28 -11.17
CA THR A 141 -1.73 5.01 -11.61
C THR A 141 -1.94 4.87 -13.11
N THR A 142 -2.70 3.83 -13.48
CA THR A 142 -3.46 3.81 -14.73
C THR A 142 -4.46 4.97 -14.71
N GLU A 143 -4.55 5.63 -15.86
CA GLU A 143 -5.29 6.84 -16.18
C GLU A 143 -6.79 6.78 -15.81
N GLU A 144 -7.29 7.78 -15.09
CA GLU A 144 -8.62 8.36 -15.35
C GLU A 144 -8.54 9.89 -15.25
N GLY A 145 -9.07 10.55 -16.29
CA GLY A 145 -8.71 11.91 -16.72
C GLY A 145 -9.32 13.09 -15.96
N GLY A 146 -8.67 14.25 -16.12
CA GLY A 146 -9.14 15.55 -15.60
C GLY A 146 -8.15 16.73 -15.74
N VAL A 147 -7.64 16.98 -16.95
CA VAL A 147 -7.02 18.21 -17.52
C VAL A 147 -6.49 19.31 -16.56
N SER A 148 -5.16 19.54 -16.56
CA SER A 148 -4.51 20.79 -17.00
C SER A 148 -3.04 20.84 -16.55
N GLY A 149 -2.13 21.14 -17.48
CA GLY A 149 -0.74 21.49 -17.18
C GLY A 149 0.25 20.63 -17.96
N THR A 150 0.94 21.26 -18.90
CA THR A 150 2.01 20.70 -19.74
C THR A 150 3.04 19.94 -18.90
N ASP A 151 3.05 18.61 -18.98
CA ASP A 151 4.13 17.80 -18.43
C ASP A 151 4.84 17.05 -19.55
N GLN A 152 6.05 17.51 -19.87
CA GLN A 152 6.96 16.76 -20.72
C GLN A 152 7.35 15.50 -19.96
N GLN A 153 6.70 14.37 -20.27
CA GLN A 153 7.14 13.06 -19.81
C GLN A 153 8.59 12.85 -20.25
N LYS A 154 9.53 13.04 -19.31
CA LYS A 154 10.92 12.60 -19.48
C LYS A 154 10.94 11.08 -19.41
N GLN A 155 10.81 10.45 -20.57
CA GLN A 155 11.17 9.04 -20.76
C GLN A 155 12.65 8.86 -20.38
N VAL A 156 12.91 8.17 -19.27
CA VAL A 156 14.27 7.95 -18.72
C VAL A 156 15.02 6.87 -19.51
N TRP A 157 14.34 6.08 -20.32
CA TRP A 157 14.95 5.08 -21.18
C TRP A 157 14.65 5.40 -22.64
N LYS A 158 15.66 5.86 -23.38
CA LYS A 158 15.62 5.77 -24.83
C LYS A 158 15.76 4.30 -25.17
N LEU A 159 14.67 3.63 -25.55
CA LEU A 159 14.81 2.38 -26.28
C LEU A 159 15.49 2.73 -27.61
N GLU A 160 16.73 2.28 -27.76
CA GLU A 160 17.45 2.30 -29.01
C GLU A 160 16.61 1.51 -30.05
N GLU A 161 16.33 2.11 -31.20
CA GLU A 161 15.41 1.57 -32.22
C GLU A 161 15.90 0.27 -32.90
N ASP A 162 17.04 -0.27 -32.48
CA ASP A 162 17.76 -1.37 -33.13
C ASP A 162 17.20 -2.79 -32.84
N ALA A 163 16.03 -2.90 -32.20
CA ALA A 163 15.39 -4.20 -31.96
C ALA A 163 14.19 -4.49 -32.88
N ARG A 164 14.06 -3.83 -34.04
CA ARG A 164 13.19 -4.34 -35.11
C ARG A 164 13.78 -5.64 -35.64
N ARG A 165 13.30 -6.77 -35.09
CA ARG A 165 13.53 -8.12 -35.63
C ARG A 165 13.31 -8.08 -37.16
N PRO A 166 14.22 -8.59 -37.99
CA PRO A 166 13.97 -8.66 -39.42
C PRO A 166 12.76 -9.55 -39.63
N THR A 167 11.74 -9.00 -40.30
CA THR A 167 10.60 -9.75 -40.83
C THR A 167 11.13 -10.90 -41.69
N MET A 168 10.92 -12.14 -41.25
CA MET A 168 11.21 -13.31 -42.08
C MET A 168 10.23 -13.34 -43.25
N GLN A 169 10.63 -12.72 -44.37
CA GLN A 169 10.10 -13.01 -45.69
C GLN A 169 11.01 -14.04 -46.34
N GLY A 170 10.46 -15.22 -46.63
CA GLY A 170 11.06 -16.19 -47.53
C GLY A 170 11.47 -17.51 -46.89
N LEU A 171 10.50 -18.36 -46.54
CA LEU A 171 10.67 -19.81 -46.63
C LEU A 171 9.43 -20.40 -47.29
N SER A 172 9.59 -20.80 -48.55
CA SER A 172 8.67 -21.66 -49.28
C SER A 172 8.74 -23.08 -48.73
N PHE A 173 7.58 -23.65 -48.41
CA PHE A 173 7.26 -25.07 -48.61
C PHE A 173 5.81 -25.15 -49.07
#